data_AF-A0A1F3NI25-F1
#
_entry.id   AF-A0A1F3NI25-F1
#
_cell.length_a   1.000
_cell.length_b   1.000
_cell.length_c   1.000
_cell.angle_alpha   90.00
_cell.angle_beta   90.00
_cell.angle_gamma   90.00
#
_symmetry.space_group_name_H-M   'P 1'
#
loop_
_entity.id
_entity.type
_entity.pdbx_description
1 polymer ?
#
loop_
_entity_poly.entity_id
_entity_poly.type
_entity_poly.pdbx_seq_one_letter_code
_entity_poly.pdbx_strand_id
1 'polypeptide(L)' 'MKAIESQLPSGVFIRVHRSFIINKSMIQAIKENSLDIMVGHSVKNIPVGKSFRDSLLNDINVMAR' A
#
# COMPACT_ATOMS: atom_id res chain seq x y z
N MET A 1 -11.32 -3.71 -9.65
CA MET A 1 -10.12 -2.97 -9.20
C MET A 1 -8.95 -2.98 -10.18
N LYS A 2 -8.76 -4.02 -11.01
CA LYS A 2 -7.67 -4.05 -12.00
C LYS A 2 -7.70 -2.90 -13.02
N ALA A 3 -8.89 -2.48 -13.46
CA ALA A 3 -9.03 -1.36 -14.41
C ALA A 3 -8.67 0.02 -13.80
N ILE A 4 -8.84 0.19 -12.48
CA ILE A 4 -8.45 1.43 -11.78
C ILE A 4 -6.95 1.40 -11.50
N GLU A 5 -6.43 0.24 -11.09
CA GLU A 5 -5.00 -0.01 -10.88
C GLU A 5 -4.18 0.31 -12.14
N SER A 6 -4.66 -0.02 -13.34
CA SER A 6 -3.97 0.33 -14.60
C SER A 6 -4.00 1.82 -14.96
N GLN A 7 -4.93 2.59 -14.39
CA GLN A 7 -5.01 4.04 -14.62
C GLN A 7 -4.18 4.83 -13.60
N LEU A 8 -3.73 4.18 -12.52
CA LEU A 8 -2.95 4.83 -11.47
C LEU A 8 -1.46 4.62 -11.71
N PRO A 9 -0.62 5.64 -11.48
CA PRO A 9 0.83 5.48 -11.57
C PRO A 9 1.33 4.43 -10.57
N SER A 10 1.85 3.32 -11.07
CA SER A 10 2.37 2.19 -10.26
C SER A 10 3.56 2.58 -9.37
N GLY A 11 4.26 3.66 -9.70
CA GLY A 11 5.31 4.24 -8.85
C GLY A 11 4.77 4.87 -7.55
N VAL A 12 3.54 5.38 -7.57
CA VAL A 12 2.94 6.13 -6.46
C VAL A 12 1.90 5.30 -5.72
N PHE A 13 1.07 4.55 -6.45
CA PHE A 13 0.00 3.76 -5.89
C PHE A 13 0.35 2.29 -5.87
N ILE A 14 -0.01 1.61 -4.79
CA ILE A 14 0.15 0.17 -4.63
C ILE A 14 -1.13 -0.46 -4.12
N ARG A 15 -1.44 -1.64 -4.65
CA ARG A 15 -2.55 -2.44 -4.17
C ARG A 15 -2.11 -3.32 -3.00
N VAL A 16 -2.78 -3.16 -1.87
CA VAL A 16 -2.44 -3.84 -0.61
C VAL A 16 -3.50 -4.85 -0.18
N HIS A 17 -4.68 -4.79 -0.80
CA HIS A 17 -5.76 -5.75 -0.57
C HIS A 17 -6.60 -5.90 -1.84
N ARG A 18 -7.45 -6.94 -1.89
CA ARG A 18 -8.42 -7.10 -3.00
C ARG A 18 -9.34 -5.88 -3.14
N SER A 19 -9.55 -5.14 -2.04
CA SER A 19 -10.45 -3.99 -1.96
C SER A 19 -9.77 -2.62 -1.79
N PHE A 20 -8.44 -2.58 -1.63
CA PHE A 20 -7.74 -1.33 -1.27
C PHE A 20 -6.51 -1.09 -2.15
N ILE A 21 -6.41 0.13 -2.65
CA ILE A 21 -5.23 0.70 -3.31
C ILE A 21 -4.87 1.95 -2.51
N ILE A 22 -3.60 2.10 -2.15
CA ILE A 22 -3.09 3.18 -1.32
C ILE A 22 -1.94 3.89 -2.00
N ASN A 23 -1.68 5.13 -1.60
CA ASN A 23 -0.48 5.86 -1.99
C ASN A 23 0.69 5.45 -1.08
N LYS A 24 1.80 5.02 -1.68
CA LYS A 24 3.02 4.57 -0.99
C LYS A 24 3.60 5.66 -0.10
N SER A 25 3.56 6.92 -0.52
CA SER A 25 4.11 8.06 0.23
C SER A 25 3.35 8.37 1.51
N MET A 26 2.13 7.83 1.68
CA MET A 26 1.30 8.06 2.87
C MET A 26 1.47 6.97 3.93
N ILE A 27 2.25 5.92 3.65
CA ILE A 27 2.50 4.82 4.59
C ILE A 27 3.39 5.34 5.72
N GLN A 28 2.88 5.29 6.94
CA GLN A 28 3.67 5.60 8.15
C GLN A 28 4.31 4.35 8.74
N ALA A 29 3.55 3.25 8.80
CA ALA A 29 4.04 2.01 9.39
C ALA A 29 3.39 0.81 8.71
N ILE A 30 4.17 -0.26 8.54
CA ILE A 30 3.71 -1.53 7.99
C ILE A 30 3.70 -2.54 9.13
N LYS A 31 2.56 -3.15 9.37
CA LYS A 31 2.38 -4.23 10.36
C LYS A 31 2.17 -5.55 9.63
N GLU A 32 2.07 -6.62 10.40
CA GLU A 32 2.01 -7.97 9.85
C GLU A 32 0.76 -8.21 8.98
N ASN A 33 -0.39 -7.73 9.43
CA ASN A 33 -1.69 -7.95 8.79
C ASN A 33 -2.39 -6.66 8.35
N SER A 34 -1.76 -5.51 8.61
CA SER A 34 -2.31 -4.19 8.30
C SER A 34 -1.21 -3.16 8.12
N LEU A 35 -1.56 -1.99 7.63
CA LEU A 35 -0.66 -0.85 7.51
C LEU A 35 -1.35 0.41 7.99
N ASP A 36 -0.57 1.31 8.53
CA ASP A 36 -1.01 2.60 9.02
C ASP A 36 -0.66 3.65 7.96
N ILE A 37 -1.67 4.35 7.46
CA ILE A 37 -1.53 5.45 6.50
C ILE A 37 -1.98 6.76 7.11
N MET A 38 -1.33 7.85 6.72
CA MET A 38 -1.79 9.20 7.05
C MET A 38 -2.84 9.64 6.02
N VAL A 39 -4.03 10.02 6.51
CA VAL A 39 -5.10 10.59 5.69
C VAL A 39 -5.49 11.93 6.31
N GLY A 40 -5.02 13.01 5.70
CA GLY A 40 -5.11 14.34 6.30
C GLY A 40 -4.32 14.38 7.61
N HIS A 41 -5.01 14.59 8.73
CA HIS A 41 -4.42 14.72 10.06
C HIS A 41 -4.63 13.47 10.92
N SER A 42 -5.18 12.40 10.36
CA SER A 42 -5.52 11.18 11.09
C SER A 42 -4.83 9.96 10.51
N VAL A 43 -4.42 9.05 11.39
CA VAL A 43 -3.87 7.75 10.98
C VAL A 43 -5.02 6.77 10.78
N LYS A 44 -5.06 6.12 9.62
CA LYS A 44 -6.01 5.04 9.31
C LYS A 44 -5.28 3.72 9.17
N ASN A 45 -5.85 2.68 9.78
CA ASN A 45 -5.37 1.32 9.62
C ASN A 45 -6.09 0.65 8.44
N ILE A 46 -5.32 0.08 7.51
CA ILE A 46 -5.82 -0.62 6.32
C ILE A 46 -5.36 -2.08 6.39
N PRO A 47 -6.26 -3.07 6.25
CA PRO A 47 -5.88 -4.47 6.24
C PRO A 47 -5.10 -4.81 4.97
N VAL A 48 -4.08 -5.65 5.12
CA VAL A 48 -3.23 -6.13 4.02
C VAL A 48 -3.53 -7.59 3.76
N GLY A 49 -3.80 -7.92 2.51
CA GLY A 49 -3.95 -9.32 2.11
C GLY A 49 -2.60 -10.02 2.09
N LYS A 50 -2.53 -11.25 2.61
CA LYS A 50 -1.29 -12.05 2.65
C LYS A 50 -0.58 -12.12 1.30
N SER A 51 -1.33 -12.33 0.21
CA SER A 51 -0.80 -12.39 -1.16
C SER A 51 -0.27 -11.06 -1.71
N PHE A 52 -0.66 -9.93 -1.13
CA PHE A 52 -0.21 -8.59 -1.55
C PHE A 52 0.96 -8.08 -0.70
N ARG A 53 1.22 -8.70 0.44
CA ARG A 53 2.28 -8.32 1.36
C ARG A 53 3.67 -8.49 0.76
N ASP A 54 3.92 -9.63 0.11
CA ASP A 54 5.23 -9.90 -0.48
C ASP A 54 5.56 -8.88 -1.56
N SER A 55 4.56 -8.51 -2.38
CA SER A 55 4.67 -7.46 -3.38
C SER A 55 4.96 -6.10 -2.73
N LEU A 56 4.22 -5.73 -1.69
CA LEU A 56 4.41 -4.48 -0.94
C LEU A 56 5.81 -4.37 -0.33
N LEU A 57 6.28 -5.43 0.34
CA LEU A 57 7.60 -5.45 0.96
C LEU A 57 8.71 -5.38 -0.08
N ASN A 58 8.55 -6.05 -1.21
CA ASN A 58 9.53 -5.99 -2.30
C ASN A 58 9.61 -4.58 -2.90
N ASP A 59 8.46 -3.96 -3.18
CA ASP A 59 8.39 -2.58 -3.71
C ASP A 59 9.08 -1.58 -2.77
N ILE A 60 8.87 -1.70 -1.46
CA ILE A 60 9.42 -0.78 -0.46
C ILE A 60 10.90 -1.04 -0.21
N ASN A 61 11.33 -2.30 -0.15
CA ASN A 61 12.72 -2.66 0.05
C ASN A 61 13.61 -2.26 -1.15
N VAL A 62 13.05 -2.25 -2.36
CA VAL A 62 13.73 -1.72 -3.56
C VAL A 62 13.93 -0.21 -3.47
N MET A 63 13.06 0.52 -2.78
CA MET A 63 13.19 1.96 -2.53
C MET A 63 14.25 2.31 -1.47
N ALA A 64 14.69 1.35 -0.66
CA ALA A 64 15.67 1.56 0.42
C ALA A 64 17.14 1.40 -0.03
N ARG A 65 17.41 1.42 -1.34
CA ARG A 65 18.76 1.28 -1.93
C ARG A 65 19.19 2.53 -2.67
#